data_AF-R5W7I0-F1
#
_entry.id   AF-R5W7I0-F1
#
_cell.length_a   1.000
_cell.length_b   1.000
_cell.length_c   1.000
_cell.angle_alpha   90.00
_cell.angle_beta   90.00
_cell.angle_gamma   90.00
#
_symmetry.space_group_name_H-M   'P 1'
#
loop_
_entity.id
_entity.type
_entity.pdbx_description
1 polymer ?
#
loop_
_entity_poly.entity_id
_entity_poly.type
_entity_poly.pdbx_seq_one_letter_code
_entity_poly.pdbx_strand_id
1 'polypeptide(L)'
;MTEFYIRLVFCFIVGNSDMHLKNFSLLETAESSGEYALSPAYDLLPVNANMPTDKEQFALAMNGKKMNLRKNDFLKFADTCGISRPTASKLIQSLVRLTPRWLEMCDESLLPDELNERLKKIISERTEIIR
;
A
#
# COMPACT_ATOMS: atom_id res chain seq x y z
N MET A 1 8.74 11.87 -1.15
CA MET A 1 8.87 10.77 -0.17
C MET A 1 7.58 10.44 0.58
N THR A 2 6.86 11.41 1.15
CA THR A 2 5.59 11.15 1.86
C THR A 2 4.56 10.39 1.03
N GLU A 3 4.37 10.79 -0.22
CA GLU A 3 3.43 10.14 -1.12
C GLU A 3 3.82 8.67 -1.33
N PHE A 4 5.09 8.40 -1.71
CA PHE A 4 5.60 7.05 -1.91
C PHE A 4 5.36 6.15 -0.69
N TYR A 5 5.61 6.68 0.51
CA TYR A 5 5.33 5.99 1.76
C TYR A 5 3.84 5.63 1.90
N ILE A 6 2.94 6.58 1.62
CA ILE A 6 1.49 6.35 1.63
C ILE A 6 1.11 5.26 0.64
N ARG A 7 1.66 5.25 -0.58
CA ARG A 7 1.40 4.19 -1.57
C ARG A 7 1.80 2.81 -1.06
N LEU A 8 2.94 2.68 -0.40
CA LEU A 8 3.38 1.40 0.15
C LEU A 8 2.47 0.92 1.26
N VAL A 9 2.05 1.81 2.17
CA VAL A 9 1.09 1.45 3.23
C VAL A 9 -0.26 1.06 2.62
N PHE A 10 -0.72 1.78 1.61
CA PHE A 10 -1.94 1.44 0.88
C PHE A 10 -1.84 0.06 0.20
N CYS A 11 -0.78 -0.19 -0.56
CA CYS A 11 -0.54 -1.46 -1.25
C CYS A 11 -0.51 -2.63 -0.27
N PHE A 12 0.13 -2.43 0.88
CA PHE A 12 0.04 -3.40 1.96
C PHE A 12 -1.41 -3.61 2.34
N ILE A 13 -2.17 -2.59 2.75
CA ILE A 13 -3.55 -2.77 3.22
C ILE A 13 -4.44 -3.51 2.21
N VAL A 14 -4.39 -3.15 0.92
CA VAL A 14 -5.30 -3.71 -0.10
C VAL A 14 -4.86 -5.05 -0.67
N GLY A 15 -3.74 -5.62 -0.22
CA GLY A 15 -3.28 -6.90 -0.76
C GLY A 15 -2.53 -6.82 -2.07
N ASN A 16 -1.91 -5.69 -2.41
CA ASN A 16 -1.11 -5.57 -3.62
C ASN A 16 0.32 -6.10 -3.40
N SER A 17 0.52 -7.37 -3.74
CA SER A 17 1.83 -8.03 -3.65
C SER A 17 2.70 -7.86 -4.89
N ASP A 18 2.22 -7.32 -6.01
CA ASP A 18 2.97 -7.23 -7.28
C ASP A 18 3.57 -5.83 -7.53
N MET A 19 3.69 -5.00 -6.49
CA MET A 19 4.26 -3.66 -6.60
C MET A 19 5.79 -3.68 -6.80
N HIS A 20 6.23 -3.86 -8.04
CA HIS A 20 7.64 -3.85 -8.45
C HIS A 20 8.12 -2.51 -9.04
N LEU A 21 9.41 -2.37 -9.32
CA LEU A 21 10.03 -1.09 -9.74
C LEU A 21 9.39 -0.44 -10.97
N LYS A 22 8.85 -1.24 -11.91
CA LYS A 22 8.18 -0.71 -13.10
C LYS A 22 6.82 -0.05 -12.81
N ASN A 23 6.30 -0.15 -11.59
CA ASN A 23 5.02 0.45 -11.19
C ASN A 23 5.20 1.85 -10.59
N PHE A 24 6.44 2.35 -10.59
CA PHE A 24 6.79 3.69 -10.14
C PHE A 24 7.42 4.45 -11.31
N SER A 25 6.72 5.48 -11.78
CA SER A 25 7.25 6.42 -12.76
C SER A 25 7.52 7.77 -12.13
N LEU A 26 8.49 8.48 -12.70
CA LEU A 26 8.77 9.86 -12.40
C LEU A 26 8.34 10.72 -13.59
N LEU A 27 7.67 11.83 -13.30
CA LEU A 27 7.33 12.87 -14.26
C LEU A 27 8.28 14.03 -14.07
N GLU A 28 8.85 14.52 -15.16
CA GLU A 28 9.57 15.78 -15.15
C GLU A 28 8.56 16.94 -14.94
N THR A 29 8.88 17.89 -14.06
CA THR A 29 7.94 18.95 -13.66
C THR A 29 7.71 19.98 -14.76
N ALA A 30 8.69 20.17 -15.64
CA ALA A 30 8.62 20.98 -16.85
C ALA A 30 9.67 20.47 -17.85
N GLU A 31 9.51 20.79 -19.13
CA GLU A 31 10.44 20.34 -20.17
C GLU A 31 11.89 20.73 -19.85
N SER A 32 12.77 19.73 -19.75
CA SER A 32 14.19 19.91 -19.45
C SER A 32 14.50 20.58 -18.11
N SER A 33 13.60 20.52 -17.12
CA SER A 33 13.85 21.06 -15.78
C SER A 33 14.87 20.22 -14.99
N GLY A 34 14.98 18.92 -15.28
CA GLY A 34 15.75 17.97 -14.46
C GLY A 34 15.14 17.73 -13.07
N GLU A 35 13.98 18.29 -12.79
CA GLU A 35 13.24 18.11 -11.54
C GLU A 35 12.13 17.09 -11.74
N TYR A 36 12.04 16.13 -10.82
CA TYR A 36 11.12 15.00 -10.95
C TYR A 36 10.17 14.88 -9.76
N ALA A 37 8.92 14.57 -10.07
CA ALA A 37 7.91 14.18 -9.11
C ALA A 37 7.40 12.76 -9.41
N LEU A 38 6.83 12.08 -8.43
CA LEU A 38 6.13 10.81 -8.68
C LEU A 38 4.95 11.04 -9.61
N SER A 39 4.80 10.18 -10.62
CA SER A 39 3.58 10.13 -11.42
C SER A 39 2.37 9.83 -10.54
N PRO A 40 1.13 10.08 -11.00
CA PRO A 40 -0.05 9.45 -10.41
C PRO A 40 0.13 7.94 -10.26
N ALA A 41 -0.51 7.36 -9.25
CA ALA A 41 -0.44 5.92 -9.02
C ALA A 41 -1.21 5.18 -10.12
N TYR A 42 -0.68 4.04 -10.56
CA TYR A 42 -1.30 3.15 -11.53
C TYR A 42 -0.97 1.70 -11.15
N ASP A 43 -1.66 0.75 -11.79
CA ASP A 43 -1.47 -0.70 -11.56
C ASP A 43 -1.59 -1.12 -10.08
N LEU A 44 -2.65 -0.61 -9.44
CA LEU A 44 -2.99 -0.90 -8.05
C LEU A 44 -4.04 -2.01 -8.00
N LEU A 45 -3.58 -3.26 -7.86
CA LEU A 45 -4.45 -4.44 -7.88
C LEU A 45 -4.40 -5.20 -6.54
N PRO A 46 -5.52 -5.72 -6.02
CA PRO A 46 -5.54 -6.55 -4.82
C PRO A 46 -5.08 -7.98 -5.14
N VAL A 47 -3.82 -8.13 -5.53
CA VAL A 47 -3.23 -9.38 -6.04
C VAL A 47 -3.47 -10.56 -5.10
N ASN A 48 -3.32 -10.40 -3.78
CA ASN A 48 -3.55 -11.49 -2.83
C ASN A 48 -5.02 -11.92 -2.72
N ALA A 49 -5.97 -11.06 -3.10
CA ALA A 49 -7.39 -11.42 -3.20
C ALA A 49 -7.66 -12.22 -4.48
N ASN A 50 -7.02 -11.84 -5.60
CA ASN A 50 -7.15 -12.49 -6.90
C ASN A 50 -6.37 -13.81 -6.99
N MET A 51 -5.22 -13.90 -6.33
CA MET A 51 -4.30 -15.03 -6.33
C MET A 51 -3.98 -15.45 -4.89
N PRO A 52 -4.90 -16.15 -4.20
CA PRO A 52 -4.75 -16.50 -2.79
C PRO A 52 -3.61 -17.49 -2.52
N THR A 53 -3.07 -18.13 -3.55
CA THR A 53 -1.85 -18.95 -3.47
C THR A 53 -0.60 -18.11 -3.24
N ASP A 54 -0.59 -16.84 -3.67
CA ASP A 54 0.48 -15.90 -3.36
C ASP A 54 0.40 -15.46 -1.89
N LYS A 55 1.49 -15.73 -1.16
CA LYS A 55 1.64 -15.41 0.26
C LYS A 55 2.53 -14.20 0.51
N GLU A 56 3.20 -13.67 -0.52
CA GLU A 56 3.99 -12.45 -0.38
C GLU A 56 3.07 -11.25 -0.15
N GLN A 57 3.54 -10.30 0.67
CA GLN A 57 2.84 -9.04 0.93
C GLN A 57 3.40 -7.90 0.07
N PHE A 58 4.64 -8.03 -0.43
CA PHE A 58 5.28 -7.14 -1.39
C PHE A 58 6.22 -7.90 -2.34
N ALA A 59 6.30 -7.45 -3.59
CA ALA A 59 7.26 -7.93 -4.59
C ALA A 59 8.70 -7.53 -4.24
N LEU A 60 8.88 -6.32 -3.70
CA LEU A 60 10.17 -5.80 -3.24
C LEU A 60 10.24 -5.85 -1.72
N ALA A 61 11.39 -6.30 -1.20
CA ALA A 61 11.55 -6.48 0.23
C ALA A 61 11.62 -5.13 0.98
N MET A 62 10.76 -4.95 1.97
CA MET A 62 10.85 -3.86 2.94
C MET A 62 11.67 -4.34 4.14
N ASN A 63 12.79 -3.68 4.44
CA ASN A 63 13.71 -4.10 5.50
C ASN A 63 14.16 -5.58 5.38
N GLY A 64 14.35 -6.07 4.15
CA GLY A 64 14.72 -7.46 3.89
C GLY A 64 13.57 -8.48 4.04
N LYS A 65 12.33 -8.01 4.23
CA LYS A 65 11.14 -8.86 4.37
C LYS A 65 10.13 -8.59 3.27
N LYS A 66 9.52 -9.67 2.78
CA LYS A 66 8.34 -9.63 1.89
C LYS A 66 7.06 -10.15 2.54
N MET A 67 7.19 -10.75 3.71
CA MET A 67 6.11 -11.37 4.48
C MET A 67 6.24 -10.98 5.95
N ASN A 68 5.17 -11.18 6.71
CA ASN A 68 5.10 -10.87 8.14
C ASN A 68 5.48 -9.41 8.45
N LEU A 69 5.13 -8.49 7.56
CA LEU A 69 5.32 -7.06 7.77
C LEU A 69 4.39 -6.59 8.90
N ARG A 70 4.96 -5.86 9.84
CA ARG A 70 4.27 -5.26 10.99
C ARG A 70 4.44 -3.75 10.98
N LYS A 71 3.67 -3.04 11.80
CA LYS A 71 3.77 -1.58 11.98
C LYS A 71 5.20 -1.07 12.09
N ASN A 72 6.04 -1.74 12.88
CA ASN A 72 7.43 -1.35 13.09
C ASN A 72 8.30 -1.43 11.83
N ASP A 73 7.99 -2.32 10.88
CA ASP A 73 8.71 -2.36 9.59
C ASP A 73 8.42 -1.08 8.79
N PHE A 74 7.17 -0.60 8.78
CA PHE A 74 6.80 0.67 8.15
C PHE A 74 7.43 1.87 8.87
N LEU A 75 7.45 1.89 10.21
CA LEU A 75 8.11 2.96 10.96
C LEU A 75 9.61 3.01 10.69
N LYS A 76 10.27 1.85 10.61
CA LYS A 76 11.69 1.77 10.24
C LYS A 76 11.92 2.23 8.81
N PHE A 77 11.02 1.87 7.88
CA PHE A 77 11.12 2.33 6.50
C PHE A 77 10.91 3.85 6.38
N ALA A 78 10.03 4.43 7.19
CA ALA A 78 9.82 5.88 7.25
C ALA A 78 11.11 6.64 7.58
N ASP A 79 11.94 6.09 8.47
CA ASP A 79 13.25 6.67 8.81
C ASP A 79 14.13 6.81 7.54
N THR A 80 14.11 5.81 6.64
CA THR A 80 14.85 5.86 5.36
C THR A 80 14.29 6.87 4.36
N CYS A 81 13.00 7.19 4.50
CA CYS A 81 12.31 8.18 3.69
C CYS A 81 12.46 9.63 4.24
N GLY A 82 13.19 9.80 5.36
CA GLY A 82 13.29 11.09 6.05
C GLY A 82 12.00 11.53 6.74
N ILE A 83 11.08 10.59 7.02
CA ILE A 83 9.79 10.87 7.65
C ILE A 83 9.90 10.51 9.12
N SER A 84 9.60 11.47 10.01
CA SER A 84 9.61 11.20 11.46
C SER A 84 8.59 10.11 11.83
N ARG A 85 8.90 9.25 12.80
CA ARG A 85 7.98 8.20 13.26
C ARG A 85 6.62 8.71 13.74
N PRO A 86 6.50 9.85 14.45
CA PRO A 86 5.20 10.44 14.75
C PRO A 86 4.40 10.79 13.49
N THR A 87 5.04 11.38 12.48
CA THR A 87 4.39 11.66 11.18
C THR A 87 3.99 10.38 10.47
N ALA A 88 4.89 9.39 10.39
CA ALA A 88 4.62 8.09 9.78
C ALA A 88 3.43 7.38 10.43
N SER A 89 3.33 7.45 11.76
CA SER A 89 2.21 6.90 12.52
C SER A 89 0.90 7.61 12.20
N LYS A 90 0.91 8.94 12.07
CA LYS A 90 -0.27 9.71 11.64
C LYS A 90 -0.71 9.35 10.22
N LEU A 91 0.24 9.15 9.30
CA LEU A 91 -0.04 8.74 7.91
C LEU A 91 -0.64 7.33 7.83
N ILE A 92 -0.10 6.37 8.59
CA ILE A 92 -0.72 5.04 8.72
C ILE A 92 -2.12 5.18 9.29
N GLN A 93 -2.29 5.95 10.36
CA GLN A 93 -3.58 6.13 11.02
C GLN A 93 -4.61 6.80 10.10
N SER A 94 -4.21 7.74 9.24
CA SER A 94 -5.11 8.36 8.26
C SER A 94 -5.64 7.34 7.25
N LEU A 95 -4.81 6.40 6.82
CA LEU A 95 -5.23 5.30 5.94
C LEU A 95 -6.12 4.29 6.68
N VAL A 96 -5.74 3.88 7.89
CA VAL A 96 -6.55 2.96 8.72
C VAL A 96 -7.93 3.55 9.02
N ARG A 97 -8.07 4.86 9.16
CA ARG A 97 -9.39 5.52 9.35
C ARG A 97 -10.31 5.40 8.14
N LEU A 98 -9.77 5.16 6.94
CA LEU A 98 -10.56 4.97 5.72
C LEU A 98 -11.10 3.54 5.57
N THR A 99 -10.72 2.61 6.46
CA THR A 99 -11.18 1.20 6.42
C THR A 99 -12.69 1.06 6.24
N PRO A 100 -13.57 1.75 7.00
CA PRO A 100 -15.01 1.61 6.82
C PRO A 100 -15.46 2.00 5.40
N ARG A 101 -14.88 3.07 4.84
CA ARG A 101 -15.19 3.52 3.48
C ARG A 101 -14.70 2.54 2.43
N TRP A 102 -13.52 1.92 2.61
CA TRP A 102 -13.04 0.90 1.68
C TRP A 102 -13.90 -0.36 1.70
N LEU A 103 -14.39 -0.77 2.87
CA LEU A 103 -15.31 -1.91 2.98
C LEU A 103 -16.65 -1.62 2.30
N GLU A 104 -17.20 -0.41 2.50
CA GLU A 104 -18.40 0.06 1.80
C GLU A 104 -18.20 0.10 0.28
N MET A 105 -17.04 0.58 -0.20
CA MET A 105 -16.72 0.55 -1.63
C MET A 105 -16.62 -0.88 -2.18
N CYS A 106 -16.20 -1.85 -1.37
CA CYS A 106 -16.27 -3.26 -1.77
C CYS A 106 -17.74 -3.68 -1.93
N ASP A 107 -18.61 -3.36 -0.97
CA ASP A 107 -20.05 -3.68 -1.05
C ASP A 107 -20.75 -3.04 -2.25
N GLU A 108 -20.37 -1.82 -2.62
CA GLU A 108 -20.91 -1.11 -3.79
C GLU A 108 -20.30 -1.59 -5.12
N SER A 109 -19.29 -2.46 -5.09
CA SER A 109 -18.58 -2.91 -6.30
C SER A 109 -19.30 -4.06 -7.01
N LEU A 110 -18.90 -4.30 -8.26
CA LEU A 110 -19.34 -5.46 -9.06
C LEU A 110 -18.41 -6.68 -8.90
N LEU A 111 -17.66 -6.75 -7.80
CA LEU A 111 -16.78 -7.89 -7.54
C LEU A 111 -17.63 -9.15 -7.29
N PRO A 112 -17.21 -10.32 -7.81
CA PRO A 112 -17.81 -11.59 -7.41
C PRO A 112 -17.75 -11.76 -5.89
N ASP A 113 -18.81 -12.32 -5.29
CA ASP A 113 -18.95 -12.44 -3.83
C ASP A 113 -17.70 -13.00 -3.15
N GLU A 114 -17.12 -14.07 -3.71
CA GLU A 114 -15.93 -14.70 -3.14
C GLU A 114 -14.71 -13.76 -3.14
N LEU A 115 -14.53 -12.97 -4.21
CA LEU A 115 -13.44 -12.01 -4.30
C LEU A 115 -13.68 -10.81 -3.38
N ASN A 116 -14.94 -10.36 -3.29
CA ASN A 116 -15.36 -9.28 -2.40
C ASN A 116 -15.04 -9.63 -0.94
N GLU A 117 -15.50 -10.79 -0.47
CA GLU A 117 -15.25 -11.27 0.89
C GLU A 117 -13.75 -11.44 1.19
N ARG A 118 -12.97 -11.96 0.23
CA ARG A 118 -11.51 -12.06 0.37
C ARG A 118 -10.86 -10.68 0.52
N LEU A 119 -11.24 -9.72 -0.31
CA LEU A 119 -10.67 -8.37 -0.28
C LEU A 119 -11.01 -7.67 1.04
N LYS A 120 -12.27 -7.72 1.47
CA LYS A 120 -12.70 -7.17 2.77
C LYS A 120 -11.92 -7.78 3.94
N LYS A 121 -11.73 -9.09 3.92
CA LYS A 121 -10.93 -9.81 4.92
C LYS A 121 -9.49 -9.33 4.93
N ILE A 122 -8.83 -9.24 3.77
CA ILE A 122 -7.45 -8.76 3.64
C ILE A 122 -7.33 -7.33 4.19
N ILE A 123 -8.21 -6.42 3.78
CA ILE A 123 -8.20 -5.02 4.22
C ILE A 123 -8.32 -4.95 5.76
N SER A 124 -9.26 -5.69 6.34
CA SER A 124 -9.51 -5.70 7.79
C SER A 124 -8.33 -6.28 8.58
N GLU A 125 -7.81 -7.44 8.16
CA GLU A 125 -6.66 -8.07 8.82
C GLU A 125 -5.40 -7.20 8.73
N ARG A 126 -5.12 -6.64 7.56
CA ARG A 126 -3.91 -5.83 7.34
C ARG A 126 -3.97 -4.49 8.04
N THR A 127 -5.14 -3.86 8.14
CA THR A 127 -5.29 -2.63 8.91
C THR A 127 -5.07 -2.86 10.41
N GLU A 128 -5.52 -3.97 10.98
CA GLU A 128 -5.22 -4.27 12.39
C GLU A 128 -3.74 -4.56 12.66
N ILE A 129 -3.02 -5.16 11.70
CA ILE A 129 -1.58 -5.42 11.83
C ILE A 129 -0.76 -4.13 11.98
N ILE A 130 -1.24 -3.03 11.41
CA ILE A 130 -0.50 -1.75 11.35
C ILE A 130 -1.16 -0.61 12.14
N ARG A 131 -2.35 -0.84 12.71
CA ARG A 131 -3.08 0.15 13.51
C ARG A 131 -2.23 0.73 14.64
#